data_AF-B3NZH6-F1
#
_entry.id   AF-B3NZH6-F1
#
_cell.length_a   1.000
_cell.length_b   1.000
_cell.length_c   1.000
_cell.angle_alpha   90.00
_cell.angle_beta   90.00
_cell.angle_gamma   90.00
#
_symmetry.space_group_name_H-M   'P 1'
#
loop_
_entity.id
_entity.type
_entity.pdbx_description
1 polymer ?
#
loop_
_entity_poly.entity_id
_entity_poly.type
_entity_poly.pdbx_seq_one_letter_code
_entity_poly.pdbx_strand_id
1 'polypeptide(L)'
;MSTLELCEKYFGTRDVYKLMDLAKGSGEKEVKKAYHKLSLLVHPDRVPEEQKAESTEKFKVLSKLYQVLTDTQKRALYDEQGLIDDDDESESKLSSWLELWSKIFKPISEEDINNYEKEYVESELERTDVKKAYLGGKGCINHLMNHVPFMKVEDEPRIQKIVQQMIASGEVPEYKIFTEEPAASAEAPPEVCARI
;
A
#
# COMPACT_ATOMS: atom_id res chain seq x y z
N MET A 1 -2.18 -16.91 -25.99
CA MET A 1 -1.01 -16.57 -25.17
C MET A 1 -1.22 -17.25 -23.83
N SER A 2 -0.23 -17.98 -23.36
CA SER A 2 -0.26 -18.60 -22.03
C SER A 2 -0.30 -17.55 -20.91
N THR A 3 -0.76 -17.91 -19.72
CA THR A 3 -0.78 -16.99 -18.56
C THR A 3 0.61 -16.44 -18.26
N LEU A 4 1.67 -17.25 -18.42
CA LEU A 4 3.05 -16.82 -18.20
C LEU A 4 3.56 -15.85 -19.26
N GLU A 5 3.16 -16.01 -20.52
CA GLU A 5 3.48 -15.04 -21.59
C GLU A 5 2.76 -13.71 -21.38
N LEU A 6 1.50 -13.74 -20.93
CA LEU A 6 0.79 -12.52 -20.57
C LEU A 6 1.41 -11.84 -19.35
N CYS A 7 1.90 -12.63 -18.38
CA CYS A 7 2.64 -12.13 -17.24
C CYS A 7 3.93 -11.40 -17.67
N GLU A 8 4.68 -11.97 -18.61
CA GLU A 8 5.86 -11.33 -19.19
C GLU A 8 5.51 -10.06 -19.96
N LYS A 9 4.46 -10.10 -20.78
CA LYS A 9 3.99 -8.96 -21.57
C LYS A 9 3.61 -7.76 -20.69
N TYR A 10 2.85 -7.99 -19.61
CA TYR A 10 2.28 -6.91 -18.80
C TYR A 10 3.13 -6.50 -17.61
N PHE A 11 3.94 -7.41 -17.06
CA PHE A 11 4.69 -7.18 -15.83
C PHE A 11 6.20 -7.41 -15.98
N GLY A 12 6.69 -7.80 -17.17
CA GLY A 12 8.11 -7.95 -17.45
C GLY A 12 8.78 -9.14 -16.75
N THR A 13 8.00 -10.09 -16.23
CA THR A 13 8.52 -11.30 -15.57
C THR A 13 7.61 -12.49 -15.81
N ARG A 14 8.18 -13.68 -15.94
CA ARG A 14 7.46 -14.98 -15.92
C ARG A 14 7.46 -15.62 -14.53
N ASP A 15 8.26 -15.07 -13.62
CA ASP A 15 8.33 -15.52 -12.23
C ASP A 15 7.18 -14.89 -11.43
N VAL A 16 6.27 -15.74 -10.99
CA VAL A 16 5.05 -15.38 -10.25
C VAL A 16 5.39 -14.89 -8.85
N TYR A 17 6.39 -15.49 -8.20
CA TYR A 17 6.84 -15.08 -6.87
C TYR A 17 7.50 -13.71 -6.92
N LYS A 18 8.32 -13.47 -7.94
CA LYS A 18 8.92 -12.14 -8.19
C LYS A 18 7.86 -11.09 -8.49
N LEU A 19 6.85 -11.42 -9.29
CA LEU A 19 5.74 -10.49 -9.56
C LEU A 19 5.01 -10.09 -8.28
N MET A 20 4.70 -11.08 -7.44
CA MET A 20 3.93 -10.89 -6.21
C MET A 20 4.78 -10.39 -5.03
N ASP A 21 6.09 -10.21 -5.22
CA ASP A 21 7.04 -9.85 -4.17
C ASP A 21 6.99 -10.82 -2.98
N LEU A 22 7.00 -12.13 -3.30
CA LEU A 22 6.89 -13.23 -2.35
C LEU A 22 8.12 -14.14 -2.42
N ALA A 23 8.40 -14.83 -1.31
CA ALA A 23 9.35 -15.91 -1.29
C ALA A 23 8.68 -17.23 -1.71
N LYS A 24 9.45 -18.13 -2.34
CA LYS A 24 8.99 -19.50 -2.56
C LYS A 24 8.71 -20.14 -1.19
N GLY A 25 7.52 -20.68 -1.00
CA GLY A 25 7.04 -21.17 0.30
C GLY A 25 6.22 -20.18 1.14
N SER A 26 5.99 -18.95 0.67
CA SER A 26 5.08 -18.01 1.35
C SER A 26 3.69 -18.63 1.59
N GLY A 27 3.12 -18.36 2.76
CA GLY A 27 1.83 -18.92 3.17
C GLY A 27 0.65 -18.25 2.46
N GLU A 28 -0.53 -18.88 2.50
CA GLU A 28 -1.75 -18.35 1.86
C GLU A 28 -2.10 -16.91 2.28
N LYS A 29 -1.85 -16.55 3.56
CA LYS A 29 -2.09 -15.20 4.07
C LYS A 29 -1.22 -14.15 3.36
N GLU A 30 0.05 -14.48 3.11
CA GLU A 30 0.99 -13.59 2.41
C GLU A 30 0.62 -13.47 0.94
N VAL A 31 0.28 -14.60 0.30
CA VAL A 31 -0.23 -14.65 -1.08
C VAL A 31 -1.48 -13.77 -1.24
N LYS A 32 -2.44 -13.88 -0.32
CA LYS A 32 -3.66 -13.06 -0.31
C LYS A 32 -3.35 -11.57 -0.15
N LYS A 33 -2.41 -11.20 0.72
CA LYS A 33 -2.00 -9.81 0.94
C LYS A 33 -1.32 -9.21 -0.30
N ALA A 34 -0.39 -9.95 -0.91
CA ALA A 34 0.29 -9.55 -2.13
C ALA A 34 -0.71 -9.39 -3.30
N TYR A 35 -1.61 -10.35 -3.48
CA TYR A 35 -2.69 -10.28 -4.46
C TYR A 35 -3.56 -9.04 -4.27
N HIS A 36 -3.99 -8.77 -3.03
CA HIS A 36 -4.82 -7.60 -2.74
C HIS A 36 -4.14 -6.30 -3.16
N LYS A 37 -2.87 -6.11 -2.77
CA LYS A 37 -2.08 -4.93 -3.12
C LYS A 37 -1.98 -4.72 -4.63
N LEU A 38 -1.62 -5.77 -5.37
CA LEU A 38 -1.48 -5.69 -6.83
C LEU A 38 -2.83 -5.50 -7.53
N SER A 39 -3.89 -6.15 -7.03
CA SER A 39 -5.24 -6.07 -7.59
C SER A 39 -5.79 -4.65 -7.56
N LEU A 40 -5.49 -3.87 -6.51
CA LEU A 40 -5.85 -2.46 -6.41
C LEU A 40 -5.10 -1.58 -7.43
N LEU A 41 -3.90 -1.96 -7.84
CA LEU A 41 -3.12 -1.19 -8.82
C LEU A 41 -3.62 -1.39 -10.25
N VAL A 42 -4.13 -2.59 -10.57
CA VAL A 42 -4.59 -2.95 -11.91
C VAL A 42 -6.11 -3.02 -12.04
N HIS A 43 -6.84 -2.53 -11.03
CA HIS A 43 -8.30 -2.63 -11.01
C HIS A 43 -8.92 -1.79 -12.14
N PRO A 44 -9.81 -2.35 -12.99
CA PRO A 44 -10.38 -1.63 -14.14
C PRO A 44 -11.24 -0.42 -13.75
N ASP A 45 -11.78 -0.39 -12.53
CA ASP A 45 -12.56 0.76 -12.02
C ASP A 45 -11.69 1.97 -11.64
N ARG A 46 -10.38 1.77 -11.48
CA ARG A 46 -9.44 2.82 -11.02
C ARG A 46 -8.67 3.47 -12.17
N VAL A 47 -8.96 3.09 -13.41
CA VAL A 47 -8.27 3.57 -14.60
C VAL A 47 -9.23 4.26 -15.59
N PRO A 48 -8.72 5.19 -16.42
CA PRO A 48 -9.48 5.77 -17.52
C PRO A 48 -10.01 4.72 -18.50
N GLU A 49 -11.05 5.06 -19.26
CA GLU A 49 -11.74 4.14 -20.17
C GLU A 49 -10.80 3.52 -21.20
N GLU A 50 -9.82 4.28 -21.69
CA GLU A 50 -8.84 3.85 -22.69
C GLU A 50 -7.92 2.73 -22.17
N GLN A 51 -7.74 2.64 -20.84
CA GLN A 51 -6.88 1.68 -20.18
C GLN A 51 -7.65 0.51 -19.54
N LYS A 52 -8.98 0.52 -19.60
CA LYS A 52 -9.83 -0.52 -18.99
C LYS A 52 -9.58 -1.89 -19.60
N ALA A 53 -9.39 -1.99 -20.91
CA ALA A 53 -9.14 -3.26 -21.58
C ALA A 53 -7.84 -3.91 -21.08
N GLU A 54 -6.74 -3.17 -21.10
CA GLU A 54 -5.43 -3.64 -20.61
C GLU A 54 -5.47 -3.97 -19.11
N SER A 55 -6.11 -3.12 -18.31
CA SER A 55 -6.24 -3.34 -16.86
C SER A 55 -7.07 -4.57 -16.55
N THR A 56 -8.12 -4.83 -17.35
CA THR A 56 -8.91 -6.07 -17.24
C THR A 56 -8.03 -7.28 -17.52
N GLU A 57 -7.20 -7.27 -18.57
CA GLU A 57 -6.28 -8.37 -18.87
C GLU A 57 -5.22 -8.56 -17.76
N LYS A 58 -4.62 -7.47 -17.26
CA LYS A 58 -3.70 -7.52 -16.13
C LYS A 58 -4.35 -8.14 -14.89
N PHE A 59 -5.59 -7.74 -14.60
CA PHE A 59 -6.35 -8.27 -13.48
C PHE A 59 -6.70 -9.75 -13.67
N LYS A 60 -7.06 -10.19 -14.90
CA LYS A 60 -7.28 -11.61 -15.24
C LYS A 60 -6.04 -12.44 -14.91
N VAL A 61 -4.88 -12.02 -15.43
CA VAL A 61 -3.60 -12.70 -15.23
C VAL A 61 -3.31 -12.81 -13.73
N LEU A 62 -3.36 -11.68 -13.02
CA LEU A 62 -3.10 -11.66 -11.58
C LEU A 62 -4.04 -12.58 -10.79
N SER A 63 -5.31 -12.65 -11.18
CA SER A 63 -6.31 -13.51 -10.52
C SER A 63 -6.05 -15.00 -10.79
N LYS A 64 -5.61 -15.36 -12.00
CA LYS A 64 -5.18 -16.71 -12.34
C LYS A 64 -3.94 -17.11 -11.54
N LEU A 65 -2.96 -16.21 -11.41
CA LEU A 65 -1.76 -16.45 -10.60
C LEU A 65 -2.11 -16.67 -9.12
N TYR A 66 -3.03 -15.87 -8.58
CA TYR A 66 -3.52 -16.07 -7.22
C TYR A 66 -4.14 -17.46 -7.03
N GLN A 67 -5.01 -17.91 -7.96
CA GLN A 67 -5.59 -19.26 -7.91
C GLN A 67 -4.52 -20.34 -7.90
N VAL A 68 -3.50 -20.23 -8.77
CA VAL A 68 -2.39 -21.18 -8.84
C VAL A 68 -1.65 -21.25 -7.52
N LEU A 69 -1.36 -20.12 -6.87
CA LEU A 69 -0.63 -20.09 -5.61
C LEU A 69 -1.47 -20.50 -4.38
N THR A 70 -2.80 -20.37 -4.44
CA THR A 70 -3.69 -20.81 -3.36
C THR A 70 -4.08 -22.27 -3.45
N ASP A 71 -4.08 -22.86 -4.64
CA ASP A 71 -4.34 -24.28 -4.84
C ASP A 71 -3.05 -25.07 -4.63
N THR A 72 -3.03 -25.97 -3.65
CA THR A 72 -1.82 -26.73 -3.31
C THR A 72 -1.31 -27.59 -4.46
N GLN A 73 -2.20 -28.15 -5.29
CA GLN A 73 -1.82 -28.98 -6.43
C GLN A 73 -1.27 -28.13 -7.57
N LYS A 74 -1.97 -27.04 -7.92
CA LYS A 74 -1.51 -26.12 -8.99
C LYS A 74 -0.20 -25.43 -8.61
N ARG A 75 -0.04 -25.07 -7.33
CA ARG A 75 1.22 -24.50 -6.82
C ARG A 75 2.38 -25.50 -6.91
N ALA A 76 2.16 -26.76 -6.52
CA ALA A 76 3.20 -27.77 -6.63
C ALA A 76 3.63 -28.00 -8.08
N LEU A 77 2.69 -28.04 -9.02
CA LEU A 77 2.98 -28.12 -10.46
C LEU A 77 3.79 -26.93 -10.96
N TYR A 78 3.41 -25.71 -10.56
CA TYR A 78 4.19 -24.51 -10.87
C TYR A 78 5.60 -24.57 -10.25
N ASP A 79 5.71 -25.01 -9.01
CA ASP A 79 6.97 -25.06 -8.27
C ASP A 79 7.95 -26.11 -8.80
N GLU A 80 7.45 -27.21 -9.36
CA GLU A 80 8.23 -28.32 -9.91
C GLU A 80 8.56 -28.13 -11.39
N GLN A 81 7.58 -27.69 -12.19
CA GLN A 81 7.67 -27.69 -13.66
C GLN A 81 7.71 -26.27 -14.26
N GLY A 82 7.36 -25.24 -13.48
CA GLY A 82 7.25 -23.87 -13.97
C GLY A 82 6.09 -23.67 -14.95
N LEU A 83 5.08 -24.54 -14.91
CA LEU A 83 3.93 -24.52 -15.82
C LEU A 83 2.66 -24.06 -15.09
N ILE A 84 1.82 -23.34 -15.82
CA ILE A 84 0.47 -22.97 -15.40
C ILE A 84 -0.49 -23.60 -16.39
N ASP A 85 -1.50 -24.30 -15.87
CA ASP A 85 -2.56 -24.86 -16.69
C ASP A 85 -3.53 -23.77 -17.18
N ASP A 86 -3.45 -23.47 -18.47
CA ASP A 86 -4.27 -22.47 -19.16
C ASP A 86 -5.61 -23.03 -19.67
N ASP A 87 -5.82 -24.35 -19.64
CA ASP A 87 -6.98 -25.04 -20.25
C ASP A 87 -8.26 -25.00 -19.39
N ASP A 88 -8.19 -24.32 -18.24
CA ASP A 88 -9.34 -24.06 -17.37
C ASP A 88 -10.25 -23.00 -18.04
N GLU A 89 -11.36 -23.42 -18.66
CA GLU A 89 -12.45 -22.60 -19.27
C GLU A 89 -13.17 -21.69 -18.24
N SER A 90 -12.40 -20.94 -17.48
CA SER A 90 -12.85 -20.02 -16.44
C SER A 90 -12.98 -18.57 -16.93
N GLU A 91 -12.85 -18.32 -18.25
CA GLU A 91 -13.08 -16.97 -18.82
C GLU A 91 -14.50 -16.45 -18.54
N SER A 92 -15.51 -17.33 -18.58
CA SER A 92 -16.89 -17.01 -18.19
C SER A 92 -17.01 -16.66 -16.70
N LYS A 93 -16.08 -17.13 -15.87
CA LYS A 93 -16.03 -16.88 -14.44
C LYS A 93 -15.48 -15.49 -14.11
N LEU A 94 -14.92 -14.74 -15.06
CA LEU A 94 -14.26 -13.46 -14.74
C LEU A 94 -15.21 -12.36 -14.27
N SER A 95 -16.41 -12.29 -14.84
CA SER A 95 -17.49 -11.44 -14.30
C SER A 95 -17.84 -11.87 -12.87
N SER A 96 -17.86 -13.17 -12.61
CA SER A 96 -17.97 -13.74 -11.26
C SER A 96 -16.74 -13.43 -10.39
N TRP A 97 -15.54 -13.24 -10.97
CA TRP A 97 -14.30 -12.96 -10.25
C TRP A 97 -14.25 -11.54 -9.65
N LEU A 98 -14.83 -10.52 -10.28
CA LEU A 98 -14.97 -9.19 -9.66
C LEU A 98 -15.94 -9.23 -8.47
N GLU A 99 -17.00 -10.03 -8.57
CA GLU A 99 -17.93 -10.26 -7.47
C GLU A 99 -17.27 -11.05 -6.33
N LEU A 100 -16.44 -12.05 -6.65
CA LEU A 100 -15.64 -12.79 -5.67
C LEU A 100 -14.60 -11.90 -5.01
N TRP A 101 -13.89 -11.05 -5.78
CA TRP A 101 -12.94 -10.09 -5.25
C TRP A 101 -13.61 -9.15 -4.24
N SER A 102 -14.77 -8.59 -4.60
CA SER A 102 -15.56 -7.72 -3.71
C SER A 102 -16.06 -8.45 -2.45
N LYS A 103 -16.26 -9.77 -2.52
CA LYS A 103 -16.61 -10.61 -1.35
C LYS A 103 -15.39 -10.90 -0.47
N ILE A 104 -14.22 -11.13 -1.07
CA ILE A 104 -12.96 -11.46 -0.38
C ILE A 104 -12.37 -10.21 0.27
N PHE A 105 -12.44 -9.07 -0.41
CA PHE A 105 -11.95 -7.77 -0.02
C PHE A 105 -13.12 -6.81 0.02
N LYS A 106 -13.79 -6.78 1.18
CA LYS A 106 -14.84 -5.81 1.41
C LYS A 106 -14.27 -4.39 1.30
N PRO A 107 -15.05 -3.42 0.78
CA PRO A 107 -14.62 -2.04 0.78
C PRO A 107 -14.32 -1.61 2.22
N ILE A 108 -13.26 -0.81 2.38
CA ILE A 108 -12.92 -0.20 3.66
C ILE A 108 -14.12 0.63 4.10
N SER A 109 -14.70 0.29 5.24
CA SER A 109 -15.80 1.03 5.83
C SER A 109 -15.27 2.22 6.65
N GLU A 110 -16.14 3.19 6.93
CA GLU A 110 -15.81 4.27 7.86
C GLU A 110 -15.46 3.72 9.26
N GLU A 111 -16.08 2.60 9.66
CA GLU A 111 -15.76 1.92 10.91
C GLU A 111 -14.31 1.39 10.92
N ASP A 112 -13.85 0.82 9.81
CA ASP A 112 -12.47 0.36 9.67
C ASP A 112 -11.46 1.51 9.79
N ILE A 113 -11.77 2.67 9.19
CA ILE A 113 -10.93 3.88 9.29
C ILE A 113 -10.88 4.38 10.73
N ASN A 114 -12.03 4.47 11.39
CA ASN A 114 -12.13 4.95 12.78
C ASN A 114 -11.45 4.00 13.77
N ASN A 115 -11.53 2.69 13.54
CA ASN A 115 -10.83 1.70 14.36
C ASN A 115 -9.31 1.81 14.16
N TYR A 116 -8.86 1.98 12.92
CA TYR A 116 -7.45 2.21 12.64
C TYR A 116 -6.93 3.52 13.24
N GLU A 117 -7.69 4.62 13.19
CA GLU A 117 -7.33 5.89 13.85
C GLU A 117 -7.06 5.66 15.36
N LYS A 118 -7.94 4.92 16.04
CA LYS A 118 -7.78 4.62 17.48
C LYS A 118 -6.57 3.75 17.79
N GLU A 119 -6.26 2.78 16.94
CA GLU A 119 -5.09 1.91 17.11
C GLU A 119 -3.78 2.60 16.73
N TYR A 120 -3.84 3.55 15.80
CA TYR A 120 -2.68 4.28 15.30
C TYR A 120 -2.27 5.42 16.25
N VAL A 121 -3.24 6.20 16.76
CA VAL A 121 -2.97 7.33 17.67
C VAL A 121 -2.34 6.82 18.97
N GLU A 122 -1.24 7.45 19.38
CA GLU A 122 -0.38 7.08 20.52
C GLU A 122 0.34 5.73 20.39
N SER A 123 0.37 5.13 19.19
CA SER A 123 1.13 3.92 18.93
C SER A 123 2.62 4.19 18.63
N GLU A 124 3.44 3.14 18.74
CA GLU A 124 4.84 3.18 18.28
C GLU A 124 4.96 3.42 16.77
N LEU A 125 3.93 3.03 16.01
CA LEU A 125 3.84 3.25 14.57
C LEU A 125 3.73 4.76 14.28
N GLU A 126 2.84 5.45 14.98
CA GLU A 126 2.73 6.91 14.88
C GLU A 126 4.03 7.59 15.23
N ARG A 127 4.69 7.21 16.33
CA ARG A 127 5.98 7.78 16.71
C ARG A 127 7.04 7.61 15.60
N THR A 128 7.05 6.44 14.95
CA THR A 128 7.97 6.15 13.84
C THR A 128 7.67 7.02 12.62
N ASP A 129 6.39 7.18 12.28
CA ASP A 129 5.96 8.02 11.15
C ASP A 129 6.21 9.50 11.42
N VAL A 130 5.94 9.99 12.64
CA VAL A 130 6.30 11.34 13.11
C VAL A 130 7.81 11.55 12.99
N LYS A 131 8.63 10.59 13.44
CA LYS A 131 10.09 10.68 13.30
C LYS A 131 10.52 10.79 11.84
N LYS A 132 9.95 9.97 10.96
CA LYS A 132 10.26 9.99 9.53
C LYS A 132 9.84 11.30 8.88
N ALA A 133 8.63 11.80 9.17
CA ALA A 133 8.14 13.08 8.68
C ALA A 133 8.96 14.26 9.23
N TYR A 134 9.34 14.22 10.49
CA TYR A 134 10.17 15.25 11.13
C TYR A 134 11.55 15.37 10.47
N LEU A 135 12.20 14.24 10.18
CA LEU A 135 13.48 14.21 9.46
C LEU A 135 13.32 14.66 8.00
N GLY A 136 12.26 14.24 7.31
CA GLY A 136 11.99 14.62 5.92
C GLY A 136 11.68 16.11 5.76
N GLY A 137 10.89 16.67 6.67
CA GLY A 137 10.49 18.08 6.70
C GLY A 137 11.45 18.99 7.46
N LYS A 138 12.57 18.48 7.97
CA LYS A 138 13.53 19.22 8.82
C LYS A 138 12.84 20.05 9.92
N GLY A 139 11.81 19.48 10.53
CA GLY A 139 11.02 20.12 11.59
C GLY A 139 9.86 21.04 11.17
N CYS A 140 9.51 21.18 9.88
CA CYS A 140 8.31 21.93 9.43
C CYS A 140 7.03 21.27 9.97
N ILE A 141 6.26 21.88 10.88
CA ILE A 141 5.02 21.27 11.42
C ILE A 141 4.00 21.03 10.31
N ASN A 142 3.89 21.94 9.34
CA ASN A 142 3.02 21.76 8.18
C ASN A 142 3.42 20.51 7.34
N HIS A 143 4.71 20.17 7.30
CA HIS A 143 5.14 18.93 6.65
C HIS A 143 4.72 17.70 7.47
N LEU A 144 4.81 17.74 8.80
CA LEU A 144 4.30 16.66 9.65
C LEU A 144 2.80 16.45 9.42
N MET A 145 1.99 17.51 9.44
CA MET A 145 0.54 17.42 9.25
C MET A 145 0.13 16.79 7.91
N ASN A 146 0.89 17.05 6.84
CA ASN A 146 0.61 16.47 5.52
C ASN A 146 1.11 15.02 5.36
N HIS A 147 2.00 14.56 6.24
CA HIS A 147 2.66 13.25 6.11
C HIS A 147 2.38 12.27 7.25
N VAL A 148 1.87 12.73 8.39
CA VAL A 148 1.47 11.91 9.54
C VAL A 148 -0.03 11.63 9.45
N PRO A 149 -0.45 10.34 9.33
CA PRO A 149 -1.86 9.97 9.33
C PRO A 149 -2.64 10.53 10.52
N PHE A 150 -3.87 10.97 10.27
CA PHE A 150 -4.84 11.44 11.28
C PHE A 150 -4.40 12.63 12.15
N MET A 151 -3.27 13.27 11.86
CA MET A 151 -2.83 14.47 12.57
C MET A 151 -3.78 15.64 12.26
N LYS A 152 -4.52 16.09 13.27
CA LYS A 152 -5.34 17.31 13.18
C LYS A 152 -4.56 18.49 13.78
N VAL A 153 -5.01 19.70 13.49
CA VAL A 153 -4.38 20.93 14.02
C VAL A 153 -4.42 20.94 15.55
N GLU A 154 -5.48 20.38 16.13
CA GLU A 154 -5.67 20.31 17.59
C GLU A 154 -4.69 19.35 18.28
N ASP A 155 -4.12 18.40 17.54
CA ASP A 155 -3.17 17.41 18.07
C ASP A 155 -1.72 17.91 18.09
N GLU A 156 -1.46 19.12 17.58
CA GLU A 156 -0.13 19.74 17.55
C GLU A 156 0.60 19.69 18.91
N PRO A 157 -0.03 20.02 20.06
CA PRO A 157 0.67 19.98 21.35
C PRO A 157 1.14 18.57 21.74
N ARG A 158 0.39 17.54 21.35
CA ARG A 158 0.74 16.13 21.61
C ARG A 158 1.92 15.70 20.72
N ILE A 159 1.85 16.00 19.43
CA ILE A 159 2.92 15.70 18.47
C ILE A 159 4.20 16.45 18.84
N GLN A 160 4.11 17.71 19.24
CA GLN A 160 5.26 18.48 19.73
C GLN A 160 5.93 17.81 20.92
N LYS A 161 5.14 17.34 21.89
CA LYS A 161 5.65 16.62 23.07
C LYS A 161 6.39 15.33 22.67
N ILE A 162 5.85 14.58 21.70
CA ILE A 162 6.50 13.37 21.16
C ILE A 162 7.85 13.72 20.53
N VAL A 163 7.90 14.77 19.70
CA VAL A 163 9.15 15.23 19.08
C VAL A 163 10.16 15.73 20.11
N GLN A 164 9.73 16.51 21.10
CA GLN A 164 10.60 16.97 22.19
C GLN A 164 11.19 15.80 22.99
N GLN A 165 10.41 14.75 23.24
CA GLN A 165 10.92 13.52 23.86
C GLN A 165 11.98 12.83 22.99
N MET A 166 11.78 12.80 21.66
CA MET A 166 12.77 12.25 20.72
C MET A 166 14.04 13.09 20.61
N ILE A 167 13.94 14.42 20.73
CA ILE A 167 15.11 15.32 20.79
C ILE A 167 15.86 15.08 22.10
N ALA A 168 15.15 15.00 23.23
CA ALA A 168 15.74 14.76 24.54
C ALA A 168 16.42 13.38 24.64
N SER A 169 15.89 12.36 23.97
CA SER A 169 16.53 11.04 23.86
C SER A 169 17.69 11.00 22.85
N GLY A 170 17.90 12.05 22.06
CA GLY A 170 18.94 12.12 21.03
C GLY A 170 18.62 11.32 19.77
N GLU A 171 17.36 10.91 19.58
CA GLU A 171 16.93 10.11 18.43
C GLU A 171 16.74 10.92 17.14
N VAL A 172 16.47 12.21 17.28
CA VAL A 172 16.34 13.17 16.17
C VAL A 172 17.09 14.47 16.51
N PRO A 173 17.69 15.15 15.52
CA PRO A 173 18.34 16.43 15.74
C PRO A 173 17.31 17.53 16.01
N GLU A 174 17.72 18.55 16.76
CA GLU A 174 16.89 19.74 16.97
C GLU A 174 16.97 20.67 15.75
N TYR A 175 15.83 20.92 15.10
CA TYR A 175 15.73 21.87 14.01
C TYR A 175 15.14 23.20 14.48
N LYS A 176 15.80 24.30 14.10
CA LYS A 176 15.35 25.67 14.46
C LYS A 176 13.94 25.99 13.99
N ILE A 177 13.53 25.46 12.84
CA ILE A 177 12.18 25.65 12.29
C ILE A 177 11.12 25.15 13.27
N PHE A 178 11.39 24.06 13.97
CA PHE A 178 10.47 23.46 14.93
C PHE A 178 10.41 24.22 16.27
N THR A 179 11.52 24.84 16.68
CA THR A 179 11.61 25.55 17.98
C THR A 179 11.24 27.02 17.89
N GLU A 180 11.45 27.64 16.72
CA GLU A 180 11.26 29.07 16.47
C GLU A 180 9.98 29.37 15.66
N GLU A 181 9.15 28.36 15.35
CA GLU A 181 7.93 28.54 14.54
C GLU A 181 6.98 29.52 15.27
N PRO A 182 6.68 30.70 14.68
CA PRO A 182 5.72 31.60 15.27
C PRO A 182 4.33 30.99 15.12
N ALA A 183 3.52 31.08 16.17
CA ALA A 183 2.13 30.62 16.25
C ALA A 183 1.18 31.14 15.14
N ALA A 184 1.67 31.95 14.20
CA ALA A 184 0.95 32.54 13.08
C ALA A 184 1.11 31.78 11.73
N SER A 185 1.84 30.66 11.68
CA SER A 185 2.01 29.87 10.44
C SER A 185 0.80 29.00 10.06
N ALA A 186 -0.30 29.05 10.81
CA ALA A 186 -1.56 28.41 10.44
C ALA A 186 -2.13 28.90 9.07
N GLU A 187 -1.59 30.00 8.52
CA GLU A 187 -1.95 30.54 7.20
C GLU A 187 -0.73 30.81 6.27
N ALA A 188 0.45 30.22 6.52
CA ALA A 188 1.61 30.49 5.67
C ALA A 188 1.50 29.79 4.29
N PRO A 189 1.73 30.49 3.17
CA PRO A 189 1.70 29.90 1.85
C PRO A 189 2.76 28.80 1.70
N PRO A 190 2.52 27.79 0.83
CA PRO A 190 3.34 26.58 0.69
C PRO A 190 4.82 26.84 0.33
N GLU A 191 5.16 28.07 -0.03
CA GLU A 191 6.52 28.47 -0.39
C GLU A 191 7.52 28.48 0.78
N VAL A 192 7.07 28.50 2.04
CA VAL A 192 7.99 28.48 3.20
C VAL A 192 8.61 27.10 3.42
N CYS A 193 7.88 26.00 3.21
CA CYS A 193 8.49 24.66 3.18
C CYS A 193 9.14 24.32 1.80
N ALA A 194 9.09 25.20 0.79
CA ALA A 194 9.62 24.94 -0.57
C ALA A 194 11.12 25.28 -0.76
N ARG A 195 11.83 25.65 0.31
CA ARG A 195 13.29 25.88 0.31
C ARG A 195 14.08 24.72 0.92
N ILE A 196 13.59 23.49 0.76
CA ILE A 196 14.28 22.25 1.16
C ILE A 196 14.88 21.57 -0.06
#